data_AF-A0A965ZC81-F1
#
_entry.id   AF-A0A965ZC81-F1
#
_cell.length_a   1.000
_cell.length_b   1.000
_cell.length_c   1.000
_cell.angle_alpha   90.00
_cell.angle_beta   90.00
_cell.angle_gamma   90.00
#
_symmetry.space_group_name_H-M   'P 1'
#
loop_
_entity.id
_entity.type
_entity.pdbx_description
1 polymer ?
#
loop_
_entity_poly.entity_id
_entity_poly.type
_entity_poly.pdbx_seq_one_letter_code
_entity_poly.pdbx_strand_id
1 'polypeptide(L)'
;MKLYRGDCLCNTGTLPGRFRLDGIRSKTFGVGDPAYIKREGLISAIQKHVRPDRSIPSDVRYYDTTDFISFSEDKNRAIYWLSERGRLNLKPTADNYMETRYLFTLNIDMSKVLDLNDGIYLYRYACNSAIKESNAPDIMSRLEAQLVRNAGCEICNNGATSHSLILVNSERYLIKHNSDHALDGAVQFARNDKEWLILPADPMSPDFFHARIPRSDIWSVALFTDGTDRDPFLYRSLGQIGDEHGDFI
;
A
#
# COMPACT_ATOMS: atom_id res chain seq x y z
N MET A 1 -14.49 -8.03 -5.44
CA MET A 1 -14.00 -6.75 -5.97
C MET A 1 -12.51 -6.84 -6.23
N LYS A 2 -12.00 -6.15 -7.25
CA LYS A 2 -10.56 -6.05 -7.54
C LYS A 2 -10.13 -4.59 -7.42
N LEU A 3 -9.03 -4.37 -6.70
CA LEU A 3 -8.41 -3.06 -6.52
C LEU A 3 -6.96 -3.13 -7.02
N TYR A 4 -6.48 -2.06 -7.64
CA TYR A 4 -5.19 -2.01 -8.31
C TYR A 4 -4.31 -0.88 -7.76
N ARG A 5 -3.04 -1.17 -7.49
CA ARG A 5 -2.06 -0.18 -7.06
C ARG A 5 -0.86 -0.25 -7.99
N GLY A 6 -0.50 0.89 -8.55
CA GLY A 6 0.73 1.06 -9.31
C GLY A 6 1.84 1.55 -8.39
N ASP A 7 3.03 0.97 -8.46
CA ASP A 7 4.17 1.44 -7.66
C ASP A 7 5.48 1.35 -8.44
N CYS A 8 6.51 2.06 -8.00
CA CYS A 8 7.85 2.02 -8.60
C CYS A 8 8.91 1.61 -7.59
N LEU A 9 9.97 0.98 -8.07
CA LEU A 9 11.14 0.64 -7.26
C LEU A 9 11.74 1.88 -6.56
N CYS A 10 11.63 3.04 -7.19
CA CYS A 10 12.07 4.32 -6.66
C CYS A 10 11.27 4.84 -5.45
N ASN A 11 10.11 4.26 -5.15
CA ASN A 11 9.27 4.73 -4.05
C ASN A 11 9.86 4.27 -2.71
N THR A 12 10.67 5.14 -2.11
CA THR A 12 11.34 4.88 -0.82
C THR A 12 10.36 4.85 0.35
N GLY A 13 9.16 5.43 0.20
CA GLY A 13 8.13 5.41 1.25
C GLY A 13 7.48 4.04 1.41
N THR A 14 7.14 3.36 0.30
CA THR A 14 6.47 2.05 0.34
C THR A 14 7.40 0.86 0.10
N LEU A 15 8.59 1.11 -0.47
CA LEU A 15 9.60 0.10 -0.81
C LEU A 15 8.97 -1.13 -1.51
N PRO A 16 8.25 -0.96 -2.63
CA PRO A 16 7.42 -2.02 -3.21
C PRO A 16 8.25 -3.24 -3.63
N GLY A 17 9.53 -3.05 -3.93
CA GLY A 17 10.49 -4.12 -4.19
C GLY A 17 10.65 -5.17 -3.08
N ARG A 18 10.26 -4.81 -1.85
CA ARG A 18 10.29 -5.71 -0.69
C ARG A 18 9.03 -6.55 -0.52
N PHE A 19 8.14 -6.55 -1.51
CA PHE A 19 6.86 -7.23 -1.41
C PHE A 19 6.99 -8.73 -1.14
N ARG A 20 8.05 -9.39 -1.64
CA ARG A 20 8.22 -10.85 -1.62
C ARG A 20 8.22 -11.41 -0.21
N LEU A 21 8.93 -10.76 0.72
CA LEU A 21 8.96 -11.15 2.12
C LEU A 21 7.96 -10.34 2.96
N ASP A 22 7.88 -9.04 2.68
CA ASP A 22 7.25 -8.09 3.59
C ASP A 22 5.79 -7.81 3.26
N GLY A 23 5.38 -8.05 2.02
CA GLY A 23 4.07 -7.67 1.51
C GLY A 23 3.98 -6.19 1.16
N ILE A 24 2.76 -5.64 1.12
CA ILE A 24 2.50 -4.28 0.66
C ILE A 24 2.55 -3.34 1.87
N ARG A 25 3.39 -2.31 1.85
CA ARG A 25 3.60 -1.38 2.96
C ARG A 25 2.93 -0.04 2.70
N SER A 26 2.46 0.62 3.75
CA SER A 26 2.16 2.05 3.75
C SER A 26 3.44 2.86 3.95
N LYS A 27 3.37 4.17 3.73
CA LYS A 27 4.51 5.07 3.96
C LYS A 27 4.85 5.26 5.44
N THR A 28 3.92 4.98 6.36
CA THR A 28 4.17 5.03 7.82
C THR A 28 5.19 4.00 8.28
N PHE A 29 5.43 2.92 7.52
CA PHE A 29 6.23 1.77 7.97
C PHE A 29 7.63 2.19 8.47
N GLY A 30 7.80 2.21 9.80
CA GLY A 30 9.07 2.53 10.48
C GLY A 30 9.38 4.02 10.66
N VAL A 31 8.55 4.94 10.15
CA VAL A 31 8.85 6.39 10.14
C VAL A 31 7.67 7.32 10.46
N GLY A 32 6.43 6.85 10.37
CA GLY A 32 5.25 7.68 10.60
C GLY A 32 4.71 7.65 12.04
N ASP A 33 3.68 8.44 12.27
CA ASP A 33 2.98 8.52 13.56
C ASP A 33 1.77 7.57 13.59
N PRO A 34 1.86 6.41 14.26
CA PRO A 34 0.78 5.42 14.27
C PRO A 34 -0.48 5.89 15.01
N ALA A 35 -0.43 7.03 15.72
CA ALA A 35 -1.57 7.62 16.40
C ALA A 35 -2.28 8.71 15.57
N TYR A 36 -1.78 9.05 14.38
CA TYR A 36 -2.24 10.23 13.64
C TYR A 36 -3.75 10.23 13.40
N ILE A 37 -4.30 9.15 12.85
CA ILE A 37 -5.74 9.02 12.56
C ILE A 37 -6.58 9.14 13.84
N LYS A 38 -6.10 8.58 14.95
CA LYS A 38 -6.79 8.64 16.26
C LYS A 38 -6.82 10.06 16.82
N ARG A 39 -5.75 10.84 16.60
CA ARG A 39 -5.64 12.22 17.08
C ARG A 39 -6.35 13.24 16.19
N GLU A 40 -6.13 13.16 14.88
CA GLU A 40 -6.62 14.16 13.91
C GLU A 40 -8.00 13.81 13.34
N GLY A 41 -8.41 12.55 13.44
CA GLY A 41 -9.65 12.04 12.89
C GLY A 41 -9.53 11.56 11.45
N LEU A 42 -10.36 10.57 11.10
CA LEU A 42 -10.30 9.88 9.82
C LEU A 42 -10.59 10.80 8.62
N ILE A 43 -11.53 11.74 8.73
CA ILE A 43 -11.86 12.68 7.64
C ILE A 43 -10.64 13.56 7.30
N SER A 44 -10.00 14.13 8.33
CA SER A 44 -8.81 14.97 8.14
C SER A 44 -7.66 14.16 7.53
N ALA A 45 -7.43 12.95 8.04
CA ALA A 45 -6.41 12.05 7.50
C ALA A 45 -6.66 11.71 6.03
N ILE A 46 -7.89 11.34 5.64
CA ILE A 46 -8.23 11.05 4.24
C ILE A 46 -8.04 12.30 3.39
N GLN A 47 -8.54 13.47 3.81
CA GLN A 47 -8.38 14.71 3.05
C GLN A 47 -6.91 15.03 2.75
N LYS A 48 -6.04 14.95 3.77
CA LYS A 48 -4.60 15.20 3.65
C LYS A 48 -3.89 14.14 2.81
N HIS A 49 -4.40 12.91 2.78
CA HIS A 49 -3.89 11.85 1.93
C HIS A 49 -4.28 12.08 0.45
N VAL A 50 -5.57 12.28 0.17
CA VAL A 50 -6.10 12.39 -1.20
C VAL A 50 -5.66 13.69 -1.87
N ARG A 51 -5.64 14.78 -1.11
CA ARG A 51 -5.33 16.11 -1.61
C ARG A 51 -4.58 16.92 -0.54
N PRO A 52 -3.30 16.64 -0.30
CA PRO A 52 -2.51 17.45 0.65
C PRO A 52 -2.45 18.90 0.20
N ASP A 53 -2.70 19.85 1.10
CA ASP A 53 -2.42 21.25 0.84
C ASP A 53 -0.90 21.48 0.92
N ARG A 54 -0.29 21.70 -0.25
CA ARG A 54 1.17 21.90 -0.36
C ARG A 54 1.66 23.19 0.33
N SER A 55 0.77 24.13 0.66
CA SER A 55 1.11 25.31 1.45
C SER A 55 1.16 25.04 2.96
N ILE A 56 0.64 23.89 3.42
CA ILE A 56 0.58 23.49 4.82
C ILE A 56 1.61 22.37 5.08
N PRO A 57 2.73 22.64 5.78
CA PRO A 57 3.79 21.66 5.98
C PRO A 57 3.37 20.37 6.70
N SER A 58 2.37 20.45 7.59
CA SER A 58 1.83 19.27 8.29
C SER A 58 1.07 18.33 7.36
N ASP A 59 0.43 18.85 6.32
CA ASP A 59 -0.32 18.06 5.35
C ASP A 59 0.63 17.29 4.46
N VAL A 60 1.68 17.96 3.96
CA VAL A 60 2.76 17.33 3.20
C VAL A 60 3.44 16.25 4.03
N ARG A 61 3.83 16.56 5.27
CA ARG A 61 4.46 15.59 6.17
C ARG A 61 3.60 14.35 6.39
N TYR A 62 2.29 14.55 6.59
CA TYR A 62 1.38 13.42 6.77
C TYR A 62 1.24 12.61 5.47
N TYR A 63 1.08 13.26 4.31
CA TYR A 63 1.02 12.57 3.02
C TYR A 63 2.27 11.70 2.75
N ASP A 64 3.44 12.17 3.17
CA ASP A 64 4.71 11.47 3.02
C ASP A 64 4.90 10.33 4.04
N THR A 65 4.07 10.26 5.09
CA THR A 65 4.15 9.26 6.17
C THR A 65 2.80 8.61 6.50
N THR A 66 1.88 8.63 5.54
CA THR A 66 0.47 8.21 5.69
C THR A 66 0.30 6.71 5.91
N ASP A 67 -0.67 6.35 6.76
CA ASP A 67 -1.01 4.95 7.11
C ASP A 67 -1.75 4.22 5.98
N PHE A 68 -2.40 4.98 5.11
CA PHE A 68 -3.13 4.46 3.97
C PHE A 68 -2.21 3.84 2.91
N ILE A 69 -2.68 2.71 2.37
CA ILE A 69 -2.19 2.12 1.12
C ILE A 69 -3.26 2.35 0.05
N SER A 70 -2.97 3.21 -0.91
CA SER A 70 -3.94 3.61 -1.94
C SER A 70 -4.04 2.57 -3.05
N PHE A 71 -5.26 2.32 -3.50
CA PHE A 71 -5.59 1.52 -4.65
C PHE A 71 -6.68 2.23 -5.47
N SER A 72 -6.86 1.82 -6.71
CA SER A 72 -7.95 2.24 -7.59
C SER A 72 -8.81 1.06 -7.99
N GLU A 73 -10.11 1.25 -8.18
CA GLU A 73 -10.95 0.28 -8.90
C GLU A 73 -10.63 0.23 -10.41
N ASP A 74 -9.97 1.26 -10.93
CA ASP A 74 -9.59 1.36 -12.33
C ASP A 74 -8.16 0.89 -12.56
N LYS A 75 -8.02 -0.29 -13.19
CA LYS A 75 -6.71 -0.84 -13.56
C LYS A 75 -5.90 0.13 -14.43
N ASN A 76 -6.54 0.84 -15.37
CA ASN A 76 -5.84 1.76 -16.26
C ASN A 76 -5.29 2.96 -15.49
N ARG A 77 -5.96 3.37 -14.41
CA ARG A 77 -5.48 4.44 -13.53
C ARG A 77 -4.24 4.01 -12.76
N ALA A 78 -4.21 2.80 -12.21
CA ALA A 78 -3.01 2.25 -11.59
C ALA A 78 -1.83 2.15 -12.59
N ILE A 79 -2.09 1.70 -13.82
CA ILE A 79 -1.09 1.65 -14.90
C ILE A 79 -0.59 3.05 -15.27
N TYR A 80 -1.48 4.04 -15.36
CA TYR A 80 -1.10 5.43 -15.60
C TYR A 80 -0.11 5.92 -14.56
N TRP A 81 -0.31 5.61 -13.27
CA TRP A 81 0.63 6.00 -12.22
C TRP A 81 1.96 5.26 -12.27
N LEU A 82 1.96 3.92 -12.42
CA LEU A 82 3.21 3.15 -12.47
C LEU A 82 4.02 3.39 -13.76
N SER A 83 3.40 3.92 -14.82
CA SER A 83 4.08 4.37 -16.05
C SER A 83 4.55 5.83 -15.99
N GLU A 84 4.60 6.45 -14.80
CA GLU A 84 4.89 7.88 -14.62
C GLU A 84 4.01 8.77 -15.50
N ARG A 85 2.69 8.59 -15.36
CA ARG A 85 1.68 9.34 -16.10
C ARG A 85 1.76 9.08 -17.61
N GLY A 86 2.08 7.84 -18.00
CA GLY A 86 2.19 7.42 -19.40
C GLY A 86 3.52 7.76 -20.09
N ARG A 87 4.53 8.22 -19.35
CA ARG A 87 5.84 8.60 -19.91
C ARG A 87 6.73 7.39 -20.20
N LEU A 88 6.51 6.28 -19.49
CA LEU A 88 7.33 5.08 -19.61
C LEU A 88 6.67 4.03 -20.49
N ASN A 89 7.50 3.37 -21.30
CA ASN A 89 7.10 2.17 -22.01
C ASN A 89 7.31 0.94 -21.12
N LEU A 90 6.22 0.46 -20.52
CA LEU A 90 6.25 -0.69 -19.61
C LEU A 90 6.37 -2.00 -20.38
N LYS A 91 7.41 -2.77 -20.07
CA LYS A 91 7.59 -4.14 -20.58
C LYS A 91 7.36 -5.12 -19.45
N PRO A 92 6.41 -6.07 -19.57
CA PRO A 92 6.29 -7.16 -18.61
C PRO A 92 7.61 -7.89 -18.46
N THR A 93 7.97 -8.28 -17.25
CA THR A 93 9.16 -9.10 -16.98
C THR A 93 8.80 -10.29 -16.11
N ALA A 94 9.42 -11.44 -16.41
CA ALA A 94 9.42 -12.62 -15.55
C ALA A 94 10.73 -12.76 -14.77
N ASP A 95 11.72 -11.93 -15.08
CA ASP A 95 13.04 -11.96 -14.45
C ASP A 95 12.95 -11.28 -13.08
N ASN A 96 12.82 -12.11 -12.05
CA ASN A 96 12.82 -11.64 -10.67
C ASN A 96 14.06 -10.81 -10.37
N TYR A 97 13.86 -9.76 -9.56
CA TYR A 97 14.85 -8.77 -9.13
C TYR A 97 15.30 -7.78 -10.21
N MET A 98 14.82 -7.92 -11.46
CA MET A 98 15.06 -6.96 -12.55
C MET A 98 13.88 -6.02 -12.79
N GLU A 99 12.77 -6.21 -12.07
CA GLU A 99 11.61 -5.34 -12.18
C GLU A 99 11.87 -3.94 -11.62
N THR A 100 11.23 -2.94 -12.23
CA THR A 100 11.29 -1.54 -11.77
C THR A 100 9.92 -0.95 -11.47
N ARG A 101 8.84 -1.57 -11.97
CA ARG A 101 7.47 -1.15 -11.72
C ARG A 101 6.60 -2.34 -11.31
N TYR A 102 5.62 -2.06 -10.47
CA TYR A 102 4.80 -3.08 -9.81
C TYR A 102 3.34 -2.73 -10.00
N LEU A 103 2.53 -3.69 -10.46
CA LEU A 103 1.08 -3.58 -10.43
C LEU A 103 0.54 -4.58 -9.41
N PHE A 104 0.26 -4.10 -8.21
CA PHE A 104 -0.40 -4.90 -7.19
C PHE A 104 -1.89 -4.99 -7.48
N THR A 105 -2.46 -6.18 -7.32
CA THR A 105 -3.90 -6.43 -7.44
C THR A 105 -4.40 -7.06 -6.15
N LEU A 106 -5.30 -6.36 -5.45
CA LEU A 106 -5.98 -6.84 -4.25
C LEU A 106 -7.36 -7.40 -4.65
N ASN A 107 -7.60 -8.66 -4.31
CA ASN A 107 -8.83 -9.40 -4.60
C ASN A 107 -9.64 -9.53 -3.30
N ILE A 108 -10.64 -8.68 -3.16
CA ILE A 108 -11.53 -8.64 -2.00
C ILE A 108 -12.76 -9.51 -2.28
N ASP A 109 -12.95 -10.55 -1.47
CA ASP A 109 -14.17 -11.34 -1.46
C ASP A 109 -15.28 -10.55 -0.76
N MET A 110 -16.18 -9.95 -1.54
CA MET A 110 -17.24 -9.09 -1.01
C MET A 110 -18.21 -9.84 -0.08
N SER A 111 -18.29 -11.17 -0.16
CA SER A 111 -19.12 -11.96 0.75
C SER A 111 -18.58 -12.00 2.19
N LYS A 112 -17.31 -11.63 2.39
CA LYS A 112 -16.62 -11.58 3.68
C LYS A 112 -16.42 -10.16 4.21
N VAL A 113 -16.98 -9.16 3.52
CA VAL A 113 -16.87 -7.76 3.89
C VAL A 113 -17.99 -7.41 4.86
N LEU A 114 -17.64 -6.79 5.97
CA LEU A 114 -18.58 -6.20 6.93
C LEU A 114 -18.65 -4.70 6.71
N ASP A 115 -19.84 -4.16 6.46
CA ASP A 115 -20.08 -2.72 6.40
C ASP A 115 -20.06 -2.14 7.82
N LEU A 116 -19.16 -1.18 8.07
CA LEU A 116 -19.05 -0.51 9.36
C LEU A 116 -19.73 0.87 9.35
N ASN A 117 -19.65 1.56 8.22
CA ASN A 117 -20.21 2.90 8.00
C ASN A 117 -20.22 3.20 6.48
N ASP A 118 -20.91 4.26 6.07
CA ASP A 118 -21.00 4.67 4.66
C ASP A 118 -19.62 4.88 4.02
N GLY A 119 -19.16 3.89 3.25
CA GLY A 119 -17.84 3.92 2.61
C GLY A 119 -16.69 3.39 3.46
N ILE A 120 -16.95 2.84 4.67
CA ILE A 120 -15.98 2.14 5.52
C ILE A 120 -16.39 0.69 5.70
N TYR A 121 -15.47 -0.21 5.40
CA TYR A 121 -15.71 -1.64 5.49
C TYR A 121 -14.57 -2.35 6.22
N LEU A 122 -14.87 -3.48 6.85
CA LEU A 122 -13.91 -4.38 7.45
C LEU A 122 -13.80 -5.65 6.61
N TYR A 123 -12.57 -6.06 6.30
CA TYR A 123 -12.30 -7.31 5.60
C TYR A 123 -11.27 -8.14 6.35
N ARG A 124 -11.57 -9.43 6.55
CA ARG A 124 -10.67 -10.36 7.24
C ARG A 124 -10.09 -11.39 6.30
N TYR A 125 -8.83 -11.75 6.52
CA TYR A 125 -8.09 -12.68 5.67
C TYR A 125 -6.99 -13.42 6.44
N ALA A 126 -6.39 -14.42 5.80
CA ALA A 126 -5.23 -15.13 6.33
C ALA A 126 -3.97 -14.77 5.53
N CYS A 127 -2.84 -14.59 6.20
CA CYS A 127 -1.56 -14.57 5.52
C CYS A 127 -1.19 -15.98 5.04
N ASN A 128 -0.30 -16.05 4.05
CA ASN A 128 0.23 -17.31 3.56
C ASN A 128 1.76 -17.24 3.62
N SER A 129 2.35 -17.92 4.61
CA SER A 129 3.80 -17.94 4.79
C SER A 129 4.49 -18.72 3.66
N ALA A 130 3.84 -19.72 3.05
CA ALA A 130 4.44 -20.57 2.02
C ALA A 130 4.83 -19.78 0.76
N ILE A 131 4.14 -18.67 0.47
CA ILE A 131 4.39 -17.80 -0.70
C ILE A 131 5.34 -16.63 -0.40
N LYS A 132 5.94 -16.57 0.80
CA LYS A 132 6.94 -15.55 1.14
C LYS A 132 8.26 -15.88 0.46
N GLU A 133 8.87 -14.95 -0.25
CA GLU A 133 10.15 -15.18 -0.94
C GLU A 133 11.20 -14.17 -0.50
N SER A 134 12.45 -14.41 -0.88
CA SER A 134 13.55 -13.47 -0.63
C SER A 134 13.31 -12.16 -1.36
N ASN A 135 13.61 -11.03 -0.73
CA ASN A 135 13.58 -9.71 -1.37
C ASN A 135 14.82 -9.42 -2.23
N ALA A 136 15.85 -10.27 -2.16
CA ALA A 136 17.08 -10.13 -2.94
C ALA A 136 17.63 -11.51 -3.36
N PRO A 137 18.44 -11.59 -4.44
CA PRO A 137 18.90 -12.88 -4.96
C PRO A 137 19.99 -13.54 -4.10
N ASP A 138 20.55 -12.86 -3.10
CA ASP A 138 21.68 -13.35 -2.30
C ASP A 138 21.31 -14.41 -1.24
N ILE A 139 22.33 -15.11 -0.76
CA ILE A 139 22.16 -16.24 0.18
C ILE A 139 21.58 -15.83 1.54
N MET A 140 21.92 -14.65 2.06
CA MET A 140 21.46 -14.21 3.39
C MET A 140 19.97 -13.88 3.35
N SER A 141 19.53 -13.17 2.30
CA SER A 141 18.11 -12.86 2.11
C SER A 141 17.27 -14.12 1.86
N ARG A 142 17.83 -15.14 1.19
CA ARG A 142 17.18 -16.45 1.05
C ARG A 142 17.04 -17.19 2.37
N LEU A 143 18.08 -17.16 3.21
CA LEU A 143 18.04 -17.76 4.55
C LEU A 143 16.99 -17.06 5.43
N GLU A 144 16.95 -15.72 5.42
CA GLU A 144 15.93 -14.93 6.11
C GLU A 144 14.53 -15.35 5.68
N ALA A 145 14.27 -15.44 4.37
CA ALA A 145 12.99 -15.88 3.86
C ALA A 145 12.61 -17.27 4.38
N GLN A 146 13.54 -18.23 4.39
CA GLN A 146 13.29 -19.57 4.94
C GLN A 146 12.95 -19.55 6.43
N LEU A 147 13.67 -18.76 7.23
CA LEU A 147 13.39 -18.62 8.66
C LEU A 147 12.00 -18.04 8.90
N VAL A 148 11.63 -16.98 8.16
CA VAL A 148 10.31 -16.34 8.27
C VAL A 148 9.18 -17.25 7.80
N ARG A 149 9.40 -18.10 6.78
CA ARG A 149 8.40 -19.11 6.37
C ARG A 149 8.08 -20.08 7.51
N ASN A 150 9.11 -20.49 8.25
CA ASN A 150 9.02 -21.52 9.28
C ASN A 150 8.54 -20.98 10.63
N ALA A 151 8.79 -19.72 10.95
CA ALA A 151 8.38 -19.09 12.20
C ALA A 151 6.84 -18.93 12.35
N GLY A 152 6.10 -19.05 11.25
CA GLY A 152 4.66 -18.78 11.24
C GLY A 152 4.34 -17.29 11.29
N CYS A 153 3.10 -16.95 11.63
CA CYS A 153 2.67 -15.56 11.81
C CYS A 153 2.03 -15.41 13.19
N GLU A 154 2.53 -14.47 13.98
CA GLU A 154 2.07 -14.21 15.36
C GLU A 154 0.61 -13.74 15.43
N ILE A 155 0.13 -13.08 14.36
CA ILE A 155 -1.27 -12.63 14.26
C ILE A 155 -2.17 -13.80 13.87
N CYS A 156 -1.79 -14.57 12.84
CA CYS A 156 -2.59 -15.72 12.43
C CYS A 156 -2.56 -16.87 13.42
N ASN A 157 -1.42 -17.15 14.06
CA ASN A 157 -1.15 -18.42 14.75
C ASN A 157 -1.60 -19.65 13.93
N ASN A 158 -1.43 -19.59 12.60
CA ASN A 158 -1.92 -20.57 11.61
C ASN A 158 -3.46 -20.72 11.52
N GLY A 159 -4.22 -19.81 12.11
CA GLY A 159 -5.68 -19.71 11.97
C GLY A 159 -6.12 -19.07 10.66
N ALA A 160 -7.28 -19.50 10.15
CA ALA A 160 -7.95 -18.86 9.04
C ALA A 160 -8.64 -17.57 9.51
N THR A 161 -8.26 -16.40 8.98
CA THR A 161 -8.91 -15.08 9.15
C THR A 161 -8.53 -14.17 10.32
N SER A 162 -7.29 -14.21 10.81
CA SER A 162 -6.87 -13.30 11.89
C SER A 162 -6.49 -11.91 11.43
N HIS A 163 -6.03 -11.73 10.18
CA HIS A 163 -5.66 -10.41 9.69
C HIS A 163 -6.88 -9.59 9.31
N SER A 164 -6.84 -8.28 9.56
CA SER A 164 -7.93 -7.34 9.29
C SER A 164 -7.45 -6.16 8.46
N LEU A 165 -8.26 -5.76 7.48
CA LEU A 165 -8.12 -4.52 6.72
C LEU A 165 -9.37 -3.66 6.93
N ILE A 166 -9.18 -2.38 7.16
CA ILE A 166 -10.23 -1.38 6.95
C ILE A 166 -10.10 -0.89 5.51
N LEU A 167 -11.18 -1.07 4.74
CA LEU A 167 -11.30 -0.62 3.36
C LEU A 167 -12.11 0.68 3.38
N VAL A 168 -11.58 1.76 2.81
CA VAL A 168 -12.28 3.04 2.71
C VAL A 168 -12.48 3.36 1.24
N ASN A 169 -13.74 3.46 0.81
CA ASN A 169 -14.06 4.09 -0.46
C ASN A 169 -14.02 5.61 -0.26
N SER A 170 -12.91 6.24 -0.67
CA SER A 170 -12.63 7.64 -0.38
C SER A 170 -13.74 8.56 -0.87
N GLU A 171 -14.23 8.35 -2.09
CA GLU A 171 -15.29 9.16 -2.68
C GLU A 171 -16.57 9.09 -1.84
N ARG A 172 -17.06 7.87 -1.58
CA ARG A 172 -18.32 7.67 -0.84
C ARG A 172 -18.24 8.26 0.57
N TYR A 173 -17.15 8.01 1.27
CA TYR A 173 -16.95 8.49 2.63
C TYR A 173 -16.85 10.03 2.66
N LEU A 174 -16.05 10.64 1.77
CA LEU A 174 -15.91 12.09 1.72
C LEU A 174 -17.23 12.79 1.33
N ILE A 175 -18.00 12.26 0.37
CA ILE A 175 -19.31 12.82 0.00
C ILE A 175 -20.26 12.85 1.20
N LYS A 176 -20.30 11.76 1.99
CA LYS A 176 -21.16 11.65 3.17
C LYS A 176 -20.85 12.74 4.21
N HIS A 177 -19.59 13.16 4.29
CA HIS A 177 -19.08 14.10 5.28
C HIS A 177 -18.79 15.51 4.73
N ASN A 178 -19.15 15.78 3.48
CA ASN A 178 -18.90 17.06 2.82
C ASN A 178 -19.93 18.12 3.21
N SER A 179 -19.97 18.50 4.49
CA SER A 179 -20.73 19.66 4.94
C SER A 179 -20.09 20.94 4.38
N ASP A 180 -20.93 21.86 3.90
CA ASP A 180 -20.52 23.19 3.42
C ASP A 180 -19.48 23.19 2.28
N HIS A 181 -19.43 22.14 1.46
CA HIS A 181 -18.54 22.03 0.30
C HIS A 181 -17.03 22.07 0.63
N ALA A 182 -16.65 21.92 1.90
CA ALA A 182 -15.25 22.01 2.35
C ALA A 182 -14.36 20.90 1.76
N LEU A 183 -14.93 19.78 1.33
CA LEU A 183 -14.22 18.60 0.81
C LEU A 183 -14.34 18.44 -0.71
N ASP A 184 -14.96 19.36 -1.44
CA ASP A 184 -15.26 19.23 -2.88
C ASP A 184 -14.03 18.83 -3.71
N GLY A 185 -12.87 19.44 -3.43
CA GLY A 185 -11.65 19.08 -4.13
C GLY A 185 -11.16 17.67 -3.77
N ALA A 186 -11.21 17.26 -2.50
CA ALA A 186 -10.83 15.90 -2.13
C ALA A 186 -11.78 14.86 -2.75
N VAL A 187 -13.09 15.14 -2.78
CA VAL A 187 -14.09 14.32 -3.47
C VAL A 187 -13.77 14.18 -4.95
N GLN A 188 -13.42 15.28 -5.63
CA GLN A 188 -13.11 15.24 -7.06
C GLN A 188 -11.85 14.41 -7.36
N PHE A 189 -10.80 14.52 -6.53
CA PHE A 189 -9.59 13.72 -6.67
C PHE A 189 -9.89 12.22 -6.42
N ALA A 190 -10.56 11.89 -5.31
CA ALA A 190 -10.97 10.52 -5.01
C ALA A 190 -11.82 9.90 -6.13
N ARG A 191 -12.76 10.66 -6.71
CA ARG A 191 -13.58 10.24 -7.86
C ARG A 191 -12.75 9.99 -9.11
N ASN A 192 -11.85 10.92 -9.45
CA ASN A 192 -10.99 10.80 -10.64
C ASN A 192 -10.09 9.56 -10.56
N ASP A 193 -9.60 9.26 -9.36
CA ASP A 193 -8.76 8.10 -9.11
C ASP A 193 -9.55 6.81 -8.84
N LYS A 194 -10.89 6.88 -8.67
CA LYS A 194 -11.74 5.78 -8.16
C LYS A 194 -11.10 5.12 -6.94
N GLU A 195 -10.68 5.97 -6.00
CA GLU A 195 -9.72 5.63 -4.98
C GLU A 195 -10.35 4.84 -3.83
N TRP A 196 -9.62 3.79 -3.44
CA TRP A 196 -9.81 3.05 -2.21
C TRP A 196 -8.56 3.15 -1.35
N LEU A 197 -8.73 3.54 -0.09
CA LEU A 197 -7.66 3.57 0.89
C LEU A 197 -7.75 2.34 1.78
N ILE A 198 -6.65 1.60 1.85
CA ILE A 198 -6.56 0.39 2.66
C ILE A 198 -5.72 0.69 3.89
N LEU A 199 -6.32 0.50 5.06
CA LEU A 199 -5.64 0.56 6.35
C LEU A 199 -5.48 -0.86 6.89
N PRO A 200 -4.25 -1.37 7.05
CA PRO A 200 -4.06 -2.58 7.84
C PRO A 200 -4.50 -2.32 9.28
N ALA A 201 -5.30 -3.23 9.82
CA ALA A 201 -5.98 -3.08 11.12
C ALA A 201 -5.58 -4.18 12.11
N ASP A 202 -4.42 -4.80 11.88
CA ASP A 202 -3.86 -5.76 12.81
C ASP A 202 -3.23 -5.01 13.99
N PRO A 203 -3.54 -5.38 15.24
CA PRO A 203 -2.96 -4.71 16.40
C PRO A 203 -1.48 -5.07 16.52
N MET A 204 -0.62 -4.05 16.60
CA MET A 204 0.79 -4.17 16.98
C MET A 204 0.95 -3.96 18.50
N SER A 205 0.12 -3.07 19.06
CA SER A 205 -0.03 -2.82 20.48
C SER A 205 -1.51 -2.46 20.76
N PRO A 206 -1.92 -2.25 22.03
CA PRO A 206 -3.28 -1.82 22.34
C PRO A 206 -3.74 -0.53 21.62
N ASP A 207 -2.79 0.33 21.23
CA ASP A 207 -3.08 1.63 20.64
C ASP A 207 -2.68 1.77 19.17
N PHE A 208 -1.92 0.81 18.62
CA PHE A 208 -1.29 0.96 17.30
C PHE A 208 -1.59 -0.23 16.39
N PHE A 209 -1.81 0.07 15.11
CA PHE A 209 -1.99 -0.92 14.06
C PHE A 209 -0.70 -1.13 13.26
N HIS A 210 -0.60 -2.28 12.62
CA HIS A 210 0.47 -2.55 11.67
C HIS A 210 0.34 -1.67 10.42
N ALA A 211 1.48 -1.38 9.79
CA ALA A 211 1.58 -0.51 8.62
C ALA A 211 1.73 -1.29 7.29
N ARG A 212 1.38 -2.58 7.24
CA ARG A 212 1.53 -3.43 6.05
C ARG A 212 0.45 -4.49 5.90
N ILE A 213 0.21 -4.90 4.65
CA ILE A 213 -0.57 -6.07 4.26
C ILE A 213 0.42 -7.23 4.00
N PRO A 214 0.57 -8.21 4.91
CA PRO A 214 1.46 -9.35 4.70
C PRO A 214 1.15 -10.14 3.43
N ARG A 215 2.16 -10.91 2.96
CA ARG A 215 1.98 -11.90 1.88
C ARG A 215 0.80 -12.82 2.19
N SER A 216 -0.12 -12.89 1.25
CA SER A 216 -1.37 -13.63 1.35
C SER A 216 -1.92 -13.90 -0.05
N ASP A 217 -2.89 -14.80 -0.14
CA ASP A 217 -3.53 -15.17 -1.40
C ASP A 217 -4.57 -14.14 -1.87
N ILE A 218 -4.89 -13.15 -1.03
CA ILE A 218 -5.84 -12.09 -1.39
C ILE A 218 -5.21 -11.06 -2.33
N TRP A 219 -3.91 -11.12 -2.61
CA TRP A 219 -3.29 -10.20 -3.56
C TRP A 219 -2.16 -10.82 -4.38
N SER A 220 -1.95 -10.26 -5.57
CA SER A 220 -0.90 -10.64 -6.51
C SER A 220 -0.18 -9.41 -7.03
N VAL A 221 0.95 -9.62 -7.71
CA VAL A 221 1.71 -8.55 -8.35
C VAL A 221 2.09 -8.98 -9.76
N ALA A 222 1.93 -8.05 -10.71
CA ALA A 222 2.53 -8.15 -12.04
C ALA A 222 3.77 -7.25 -12.09
N LEU A 223 4.85 -7.78 -12.64
CA LEU A 223 6.17 -7.15 -12.67
C LEU A 223 6.43 -6.54 -14.05
N PHE A 224 6.98 -5.33 -14.06
CA PHE A 224 7.34 -4.61 -15.28
C PHE A 224 8.74 -3.99 -15.14
N THR A 225 9.39 -3.78 -16.28
CA THR A 225 10.59 -2.95 -16.41
C THR A 225 10.31 -1.80 -17.39
N ASP A 226 10.99 -0.67 -17.18
CA ASP A 226 11.05 0.47 -18.11
C ASP A 226 12.20 0.34 -19.11
N GLY A 227 12.93 -0.78 -19.09
CA GLY A 227 14.09 -1.03 -19.94
C GLY A 227 15.37 -0.37 -19.46
N THR A 228 15.39 0.19 -18.24
CA THR A 228 16.63 0.64 -17.60
C THR A 228 17.34 -0.55 -16.96
N ASP A 229 18.61 -0.76 -17.32
CA ASP A 229 19.47 -1.71 -16.60
C ASP A 229 19.66 -1.23 -15.16
N ARG A 230 19.45 -2.11 -14.19
CA ARG A 230 19.50 -1.79 -12.76
C ARG A 230 20.26 -2.87 -12.00
N ASP A 231 20.90 -2.44 -10.92
CA ASP A 231 21.55 -3.33 -9.96
C ASP A 231 20.49 -4.22 -9.25
N PRO A 232 20.56 -5.55 -9.36
CA PRO A 232 19.65 -6.46 -8.65
C PRO A 232 19.77 -6.38 -7.12
N PHE A 233 20.78 -5.68 -6.58
CA PHE A 233 20.98 -5.46 -5.15
C PHE A 233 20.48 -4.10 -4.65
N LEU A 234 19.87 -3.27 -5.50
CA LEU A 234 19.33 -1.95 -5.14
C LEU A 234 18.36 -2.02 -3.93
N TYR A 235 17.69 -3.15 -3.72
CA TYR A 235 16.80 -3.41 -2.58
C TYR A 235 17.49 -3.34 -1.20
N ARG A 236 18.83 -3.41 -1.16
CA ARG A 236 19.63 -3.23 0.06
C ARG A 236 19.91 -1.75 0.36
N SER A 237 20.24 -0.97 -0.67
CA SER A 237 20.69 0.42 -0.53
C SER A 237 19.54 1.43 -0.38
N LEU A 238 18.34 1.12 -0.87
CA LEU A 238 17.16 2.00 -0.69
C LEU A 238 16.71 2.14 0.78
N GLY A 239 17.20 1.30 1.69
CA GLY A 239 17.05 1.52 3.14
C GLY A 239 18.03 2.54 3.74
N GLN A 240 18.94 3.09 2.93
CA GLN A 240 20.02 4.00 3.36
C GLN A 240 20.09 5.32 2.57
N ILE A 241 19.34 5.47 1.48
CA ILE A 241 19.37 6.70 0.66
C ILE A 241 18.12 7.52 0.99
N GLY A 242 18.35 8.56 1.80
CA GLY A 242 17.42 9.67 1.94
C GLY A 242 17.43 10.54 0.68
N ASP A 243 16.24 11.05 0.39
CA ASP A 243 15.90 12.16 -0.50
C ASP A 243 15.81 11.97 -2.03
N GLU A 244 14.75 12.64 -2.51
CA GLU A 244 14.40 13.10 -3.87
C GLU A 244 13.63 12.15 -4.81
N HIS A 245 12.30 12.35 -4.76
CA HIS A 245 11.31 12.28 -5.84
C HIS A 245 10.40 11.05 -5.98
N GLY A 246 9.09 11.33 -5.85
CA GLY A 246 8.02 10.61 -6.52
C GLY A 246 6.73 10.53 -5.70
N ASP A 247 5.76 11.42 -5.97
CA ASP A 247 4.38 11.22 -5.51
C ASP A 247 3.77 10.08 -6.33
N PHE A 248 3.47 8.95 -5.67
CA PHE A 248 2.78 7.81 -6.28
C PHE A 248 1.51 7.49 -5.46
N ILE A 249 0.40 7.30 -6.17
CA ILE A 249 -0.88 6.80 -5.64
C ILE A 249 -0.81 5.28 -5.56
#